data_AF-A0A2G7GGP6-F1
#
_entry.id   AF-A0A2G7GGP6-F1
#
_cell.length_a   1.000
_cell.length_b   1.000
_cell.length_c   1.000
_cell.angle_alpha   90.00
_cell.angle_beta   90.00
_cell.angle_gamma   90.00
#
_symmetry.space_group_name_H-M   'P 1'
#
loop_
_entity.id
_entity.type
_entity.pdbx_description
1 polymer ?
#
loop_
_entity_poly.entity_id
_entity_poly.type
_entity_poly.pdbx_seq_one_letter_code
_entity_poly.pdbx_strand_id
1 'polypeptide(L)'
;MVNAKPENPALDPSVGRRFPGSPDLQFYFGKTYENVFPNGLKDKNGKNIGFTSTQLNRNDTFTSIASYNPNLINLDTNGSGTLKITTTSGSNGGKDNTLMNGLRTVFDGRASKSVISSRLLGPFNNIQAGFQQAGIMLGPDQDNYIKVVAIASNNNQLGIQFYQENNGVGQTIGTAAIPNRGSVQSLELKLFTDPRNGTVRAGYSVGNNNNVVLLPGVVSLKGGQIGSYFAAQSKAGLITTNKGSVPFTATFDNFLISSNETTASRQVLHRINVGSSSTYTSPSGFVWNPDTNLFSPSNAVPESTLGTPNIKNTQIDPVYRSYRAKIGNGSIPLSSRVLSFALPVQPGKVDLRLHFSENYWGAPNRGPGGVGKRVFDVIVENQTVLHNFDITPASGGALTAVKIPIEGIQVNDGQLNIQLKAKSDFGAISAIEVFRSA
;
A
#
# COMPACT_ATOMS: atom_id res chain seq x y z
N MET A 1 -16.84 22.09 -18.94
CA MET A 1 -17.06 21.37 -17.66
C MET A 1 -17.13 19.89 -17.98
N VAL A 2 -16.16 19.09 -17.51
CA VAL A 2 -16.20 17.64 -17.71
C VAL A 2 -17.21 17.08 -16.72
N ASN A 3 -18.23 16.44 -17.25
CA ASN A 3 -19.36 15.88 -16.50
C ASN A 3 -18.87 14.80 -15.51
N ALA A 4 -19.23 14.91 -14.24
CA ALA A 4 -18.93 13.93 -13.19
C ALA A 4 -19.93 12.76 -13.22
N LYS A 5 -20.15 12.16 -14.40
CA LYS A 5 -20.92 10.93 -14.51
C LYS A 5 -20.13 9.73 -13.93
N PRO A 6 -20.80 8.63 -13.52
CA PRO A 6 -20.21 7.55 -12.73
C PRO A 6 -19.12 6.72 -13.43
N GLU A 7 -18.91 6.89 -14.74
CA GLU A 7 -18.05 6.02 -15.53
C GLU A 7 -16.55 6.37 -15.54
N ASN A 8 -16.04 7.28 -14.70
CA ASN A 8 -14.58 7.43 -14.59
C ASN A 8 -14.01 6.35 -13.66
N PRO A 9 -13.39 5.28 -14.18
CA PRO A 9 -12.90 4.18 -13.35
C PRO A 9 -11.76 4.63 -12.44
N ALA A 10 -11.08 5.74 -12.78
CA ALA A 10 -10.07 6.32 -11.91
C ALA A 10 -10.63 6.95 -10.63
N LEU A 11 -11.94 7.21 -10.56
CA LEU A 11 -12.65 7.73 -9.39
C LEU A 11 -13.44 6.64 -8.64
N ASP A 12 -13.56 5.43 -9.20
CA ASP A 12 -14.25 4.31 -8.56
C ASP A 12 -13.46 3.84 -7.31
N PRO A 13 -14.06 3.86 -6.11
CA PRO A 13 -13.40 3.38 -4.89
C PRO A 13 -13.13 1.88 -4.88
N SER A 14 -13.75 1.09 -5.76
CA SER A 14 -13.51 -0.35 -5.92
C SER A 14 -12.22 -0.67 -6.68
N VAL A 15 -11.67 0.30 -7.42
CA VAL A 15 -10.43 0.14 -8.16
C VAL A 15 -9.24 0.17 -7.20
N GLY A 16 -8.46 -0.90 -7.22
CA GLY A 16 -7.21 -1.05 -6.47
C GLY A 16 -6.20 0.04 -6.83
N ARG A 17 -5.44 0.50 -5.83
CA ARG A 17 -4.32 1.44 -6.01
C ARG A 17 -3.00 0.69 -5.94
N ARG A 18 -1.90 1.44 -5.82
CA ARG A 18 -0.57 0.86 -5.66
C ARG A 18 -0.54 -0.11 -4.48
N PHE A 19 0.12 -1.25 -4.67
CA PHE A 19 0.34 -2.18 -3.58
C PHE A 19 1.49 -1.74 -2.67
N PRO A 20 1.45 -2.09 -1.38
CA PRO A 20 2.55 -1.88 -0.45
C PRO A 20 3.89 -2.36 -1.01
N GLY A 21 4.93 -1.54 -0.87
CA GLY A 21 6.27 -1.79 -1.44
C GLY A 21 6.47 -1.25 -2.85
N SER A 22 5.44 -0.69 -3.50
CA SER A 22 5.62 0.12 -4.71
C SER A 22 6.57 1.30 -4.44
N PRO A 23 7.55 1.60 -5.31
CA PRO A 23 8.42 2.78 -5.17
C PRO A 23 7.65 4.09 -5.05
N ASP A 24 6.48 4.16 -5.68
CA ASP A 24 5.59 5.32 -5.64
C ASP A 24 4.73 5.41 -4.36
N LEU A 25 4.98 4.55 -3.37
CA LEU A 25 4.49 4.68 -2.00
C LEU A 25 5.64 4.89 -1.00
N GLN A 26 6.85 5.19 -1.49
CA GLN A 26 8.04 5.46 -0.69
C GLN A 26 8.36 6.96 -0.79
N PHE A 27 7.75 7.77 0.08
CA PHE A 27 7.89 9.22 0.04
C PHE A 27 9.13 9.64 0.82
N TYR A 28 10.22 9.89 0.12
CA TYR A 28 11.39 10.60 0.62
C TYR A 28 11.26 12.09 0.30
N PHE A 29 11.44 12.96 1.30
CA PHE A 29 11.16 14.40 1.15
C PHE A 29 12.31 15.21 0.51
N GLY A 30 13.33 14.54 -0.04
CA GLY A 30 14.38 15.13 -0.89
C GLY A 30 13.96 15.43 -2.34
N LYS A 31 12.70 15.16 -2.71
CA LYS A 31 12.18 15.37 -4.08
C LYS A 31 10.69 15.72 -4.08
N THR A 32 10.20 16.14 -5.24
CA THR A 32 8.77 16.35 -5.50
C THR A 32 8.14 15.14 -6.21
N TYR A 33 6.81 15.10 -6.25
CA TYR A 33 6.04 13.95 -6.73
C TYR A 33 5.08 14.27 -7.89
N GLU A 34 5.26 15.39 -8.63
CA GLU A 34 4.35 15.75 -9.74
C GLU A 34 4.25 14.66 -10.81
N ASN A 35 5.34 13.93 -11.08
CA ASN A 35 5.36 12.87 -12.09
C ASN A 35 4.61 11.60 -11.67
N VAL A 36 4.36 11.43 -10.37
CA VAL A 36 3.70 10.26 -9.79
C VAL A 36 2.24 10.58 -9.46
N PHE A 37 2.02 11.75 -8.85
CA PHE A 37 0.70 12.24 -8.45
C PHE A 37 0.51 13.66 -9.01
N PRO A 38 0.17 13.84 -10.29
CA PRO A 38 0.06 15.17 -10.90
C PRO A 38 -0.87 16.14 -10.17
N ASN A 39 -1.93 15.61 -9.56
CA ASN A 39 -2.93 16.34 -8.77
C ASN A 39 -2.71 16.21 -7.24
N GLY A 40 -1.49 15.84 -6.82
CA GLY A 40 -1.13 15.74 -5.41
C GLY A 40 -1.21 17.09 -4.69
N LEU A 41 -1.32 17.02 -3.37
CA LEU A 41 -1.25 18.19 -2.50
C LEU A 41 0.10 18.90 -2.67
N LYS A 42 0.09 20.19 -2.41
CA LYS A 42 1.23 21.09 -2.57
C LYS A 42 1.61 21.74 -1.24
N ASP A 43 2.87 22.13 -1.08
CA ASP A 43 3.28 22.94 0.05
C ASP A 43 2.99 24.43 -0.19
N LYS A 44 3.39 25.30 0.76
CA LYS A 44 3.26 26.76 0.64
C LYS A 44 3.96 27.37 -0.58
N ASN A 45 4.92 26.67 -1.16
CA ASN A 45 5.69 27.10 -2.33
C ASN A 45 5.19 26.43 -3.63
N GLY A 46 4.08 25.69 -3.57
CA GLY A 46 3.50 25.00 -4.72
C GLY A 46 4.18 23.67 -5.08
N LYS A 47 5.11 23.15 -4.28
CA LYS A 47 5.79 21.87 -4.52
C LYS A 47 4.91 20.69 -4.15
N ASN A 48 4.80 19.69 -5.02
CA ASN A 48 4.02 18.49 -4.74
C ASN A 48 4.67 17.60 -3.67
N ILE A 49 3.91 17.28 -2.62
CA ILE A 49 4.39 16.57 -1.42
C ILE A 49 4.10 15.06 -1.43
N GLY A 50 3.56 14.51 -2.52
CA GLY A 50 3.28 13.07 -2.68
C GLY A 50 1.95 12.58 -2.11
N PHE A 51 1.36 13.30 -1.16
CA PHE A 51 0.02 12.99 -0.64
C PHE A 51 -1.08 13.49 -1.58
N THR A 52 -2.21 12.80 -1.62
CA THR A 52 -3.29 13.06 -2.59
C THR A 52 -4.54 13.68 -1.97
N SER A 53 -4.66 13.67 -0.64
CA SER A 53 -5.78 14.27 0.08
C SER A 53 -5.43 14.53 1.54
N THR A 54 -6.31 15.24 2.26
CA THR A 54 -6.31 15.32 3.73
C THR A 54 -7.41 14.42 4.30
N GLN A 55 -7.32 14.06 5.59
CA GLN A 55 -8.46 13.59 6.37
C GLN A 55 -9.43 14.75 6.49
N LEU A 56 -10.64 14.54 5.96
CA LEU A 56 -11.68 15.54 6.04
C LEU A 56 -12.08 15.76 7.50
N ASN A 57 -12.43 16.99 7.82
CA ASN A 57 -12.85 17.43 9.13
C ASN A 57 -14.27 18.01 9.02
N ARG A 58 -14.89 18.36 10.15
CA ARG A 58 -16.28 18.79 10.22
C ARG A 58 -16.59 20.10 9.46
N ASN A 59 -15.56 20.86 9.09
CA ASN A 59 -15.70 22.13 8.39
C ASN A 59 -15.57 21.97 6.86
N ASP A 60 -15.23 20.77 6.38
CA ASP A 60 -15.18 20.48 4.95
C ASP A 60 -16.59 20.34 4.36
N THR A 61 -16.74 20.71 3.09
CA THR A 61 -17.96 20.54 2.31
C THR A 61 -17.64 19.88 0.96
N PHE A 62 -18.66 19.62 0.14
CA PHE A 62 -18.45 19.10 -1.22
C PHE A 62 -17.64 20.03 -2.14
N THR A 63 -17.57 21.33 -1.81
CA THR A 63 -16.92 22.36 -2.65
C THR A 63 -15.73 23.03 -1.97
N SER A 64 -15.53 22.81 -0.67
CA SER A 64 -14.46 23.45 0.11
C SER A 64 -13.74 22.43 0.98
N ILE A 65 -12.42 22.43 0.89
CA ILE A 65 -11.53 21.59 1.72
C ILE A 65 -10.83 22.50 2.74
N ALA A 66 -11.53 22.79 3.84
CA ALA A 66 -11.02 23.49 5.00
C ALA A 66 -9.97 22.69 5.80
N SER A 67 -9.90 21.37 5.65
CA SER A 67 -8.88 20.53 6.30
C SER A 67 -7.48 20.65 5.70
N TYR A 68 -7.31 21.44 4.64
CA TYR A 68 -6.04 21.60 3.95
C TYR A 68 -5.59 23.08 3.90
N ASN A 69 -4.41 23.34 4.45
CA ASN A 69 -3.78 24.66 4.41
C ASN A 69 -2.31 24.53 4.01
N PRO A 70 -1.95 24.82 2.74
CA PRO A 70 -0.58 24.68 2.26
C PRO A 70 0.41 25.61 2.96
N ASN A 71 -0.04 26.76 3.50
CA ASN A 71 0.84 27.71 4.20
C ASN A 71 1.46 27.12 5.48
N LEU A 72 0.89 26.05 6.00
CA LEU A 72 1.36 25.32 7.18
C LEU A 72 2.22 24.10 6.82
N ILE A 73 2.53 23.91 5.54
CA ILE A 73 3.34 22.80 5.02
C ILE A 73 4.54 23.39 4.28
N ASN A 74 5.73 22.84 4.54
CA ASN A 74 6.94 23.24 3.83
C ASN A 74 7.77 22.00 3.46
N LEU A 75 7.91 21.75 2.16
CA LEU A 75 8.77 20.72 1.61
C LEU A 75 10.13 21.35 1.25
N ASP A 76 11.13 21.03 2.07
CA ASP A 76 12.52 21.36 1.78
C ASP A 76 13.18 20.18 1.07
N THR A 77 13.58 20.39 -0.18
CA THR A 77 14.19 19.35 -1.02
C THR A 77 15.72 19.41 -1.00
N ASN A 78 16.32 20.30 -0.21
CA ASN A 78 17.77 20.41 -0.11
C ASN A 78 18.36 19.32 0.79
N GLY A 79 19.57 18.86 0.46
CA GLY A 79 20.24 17.79 1.22
C GLY A 79 19.43 16.49 1.19
N SER A 80 19.21 15.87 2.35
CA SER A 80 18.35 14.67 2.49
C SER A 80 16.85 14.98 2.35
N GLY A 81 16.48 16.26 2.44
CA GLY A 81 15.12 16.77 2.36
C GLY A 81 14.27 16.52 3.61
N THR A 82 13.27 17.37 3.82
CA THR A 82 12.34 17.28 4.95
C THR A 82 10.95 17.82 4.58
N LEU A 83 9.93 17.28 5.22
CA LEU A 83 8.59 17.85 5.23
C LEU A 83 8.27 18.38 6.62
N LYS A 84 8.07 19.70 6.72
CA LYS A 84 7.65 20.35 7.96
C LYS A 84 6.15 20.60 7.91
N ILE A 85 5.44 20.18 8.96
CA ILE A 85 4.00 20.40 9.13
C ILE A 85 3.79 21.16 10.43
N THR A 86 3.29 22.38 10.32
CA THR A 86 2.92 23.24 11.44
C THR A 86 1.45 23.02 11.79
N THR A 87 1.15 22.81 13.07
CA THR A 87 -0.22 22.74 13.58
C THR A 87 -0.44 23.87 14.60
N THR A 88 -1.49 24.64 14.39
CA THR A 88 -1.85 25.77 15.27
C THR A 88 -2.97 25.39 16.24
N SER A 89 -3.96 24.62 15.78
CA SER A 89 -5.01 24.04 16.59
C SER A 89 -5.69 22.88 15.85
N GLY A 90 -6.45 22.07 16.58
CA GLY A 90 -7.34 21.06 16.04
C GLY A 90 -6.82 19.63 16.11
N SER A 91 -7.76 18.71 16.00
CA SER A 91 -7.52 17.27 16.02
C SER A 91 -8.65 16.49 15.35
N ASN A 92 -8.41 15.20 15.16
CA ASN A 92 -9.41 14.24 14.71
C ASN A 92 -10.00 13.40 15.84
N GLY A 93 -9.89 13.84 17.10
CA GLY A 93 -10.33 13.04 18.24
C GLY A 93 -11.66 13.50 18.82
N GLY A 94 -12.62 12.59 18.93
CA GLY A 94 -13.90 12.81 19.60
C GLY A 94 -14.71 13.94 18.95
N LYS A 95 -15.29 14.84 19.76
CA LYS A 95 -16.17 15.92 19.25
C LYS A 95 -15.46 17.10 18.56
N ASP A 96 -14.13 17.11 18.55
CA ASP A 96 -13.37 18.22 17.96
C ASP A 96 -13.48 18.18 16.44
N ASN A 97 -12.98 17.11 15.80
CA ASN A 97 -13.09 16.89 14.36
C ASN A 97 -12.73 18.12 13.52
N THR A 98 -11.65 18.82 13.90
CA THR A 98 -11.12 20.02 13.23
C THR A 98 -9.69 19.84 12.71
N LEU A 99 -9.22 18.60 12.57
CA LEU A 99 -7.86 18.31 12.12
C LEU A 99 -7.51 19.08 10.84
N MET A 100 -6.38 19.80 10.90
CA MET A 100 -5.77 20.48 9.76
C MET A 100 -4.57 19.68 9.28
N ASN A 101 -4.43 19.53 7.95
CA ASN A 101 -3.31 18.87 7.29
C ASN A 101 -3.04 17.44 7.77
N GLY A 102 -4.08 16.67 8.09
CA GLY A 102 -3.97 15.22 8.23
C GLY A 102 -3.75 14.58 6.87
N LEU A 103 -2.51 14.59 6.37
CA LEU A 103 -2.18 14.18 5.00
C LEU A 103 -2.49 12.70 4.78
N ARG A 104 -3.01 12.34 3.61
CA ARG A 104 -3.36 10.97 3.22
C ARG A 104 -2.92 10.65 1.79
N THR A 105 -2.50 9.42 1.60
CA THR A 105 -2.44 8.76 0.30
C THR A 105 -3.30 7.50 0.33
N VAL A 106 -3.47 6.87 -0.83
CA VAL A 106 -4.25 5.65 -1.01
C VAL A 106 -3.38 4.50 -1.52
N PHE A 107 -3.64 3.31 -1.02
CA PHE A 107 -2.98 2.08 -1.43
C PHE A 107 -3.97 0.91 -1.41
N ASP A 108 -3.65 -0.17 -2.10
CA ASP A 108 -4.43 -1.41 -2.02
C ASP A 108 -4.01 -2.22 -0.80
N GLY A 109 -4.87 -2.22 0.23
CA GLY A 109 -4.60 -2.87 1.50
C GLY A 109 -5.18 -4.28 1.64
N ARG A 110 -5.76 -4.85 0.58
CA ARG A 110 -6.64 -6.03 0.70
C ARG A 110 -5.92 -7.36 0.94
N ALA A 111 -4.77 -7.56 0.30
CA ALA A 111 -4.14 -8.90 0.24
C ALA A 111 -2.84 -9.01 1.03
N SER A 112 -1.98 -7.99 0.95
CA SER A 112 -0.61 -8.06 1.48
C SER A 112 -0.52 -7.45 2.87
N LYS A 113 0.21 -8.11 3.79
CA LYS A 113 0.69 -7.46 5.01
C LYS A 113 1.55 -6.26 4.62
N SER A 114 1.41 -5.15 5.35
CA SER A 114 2.17 -3.93 5.08
C SER A 114 2.72 -3.29 6.34
N VAL A 115 3.75 -2.45 6.17
CA VAL A 115 4.22 -1.51 7.18
C VAL A 115 3.98 -0.11 6.66
N ILE A 116 3.17 0.65 7.39
CA ILE A 116 3.08 2.11 7.22
C ILE A 116 4.07 2.70 8.20
N SER A 117 5.03 3.49 7.73
CA SER A 117 6.03 4.10 8.60
C SER A 117 6.35 5.53 8.23
N SER A 118 6.88 6.26 9.21
CA SER A 118 7.47 7.57 8.97
C SER A 118 8.55 7.84 10.01
N ARG A 119 9.64 8.47 9.55
CA ARG A 119 10.71 8.97 10.42
C ARG A 119 10.47 10.44 10.77
N LEU A 120 10.20 10.68 12.04
CA LEU A 120 10.22 12.00 12.67
C LEU A 120 11.66 12.39 12.99
N LEU A 121 12.00 13.65 12.74
CA LEU A 121 13.30 14.24 13.07
C LEU A 121 13.20 15.06 14.35
N GLY A 122 14.09 14.75 15.28
CA GLY A 122 14.31 15.48 16.52
C GLY A 122 15.48 16.46 16.42
N PRO A 123 15.98 16.99 17.56
CA PRO A 123 15.51 16.69 18.92
C PRO A 123 14.06 17.10 19.14
N PHE A 124 13.31 16.33 19.93
CA PHE A 124 11.87 16.53 20.13
C PHE A 124 11.54 17.58 21.20
N ASN A 125 12.35 18.64 21.25
CA ASN A 125 12.14 19.78 22.14
C ASN A 125 10.96 20.66 21.71
N ASN A 126 10.36 20.41 20.55
CA ASN A 126 9.19 21.11 20.03
C ASN A 126 7.86 20.47 20.44
N ILE A 127 7.86 19.21 20.91
CA ILE A 127 6.66 18.51 21.40
C ILE A 127 6.69 18.57 22.93
N GLN A 128 6.12 19.62 23.50
CA GLN A 128 6.22 19.94 24.92
C GLN A 128 4.89 20.09 25.65
N ALA A 129 3.90 20.69 24.99
CA ALA A 129 2.60 20.94 25.60
C ALA A 129 1.67 19.75 25.40
N GLY A 130 0.73 19.57 26.33
CA GLY A 130 -0.34 18.59 26.19
C GLY A 130 -1.04 18.71 24.83
N PHE A 131 -1.50 17.58 24.31
CA PHE A 131 -2.17 17.44 23.01
C PHE A 131 -1.31 17.62 21.75
N GLN A 132 -0.04 18.04 21.86
CA GLN A 132 0.88 18.05 20.72
C GLN A 132 1.25 16.62 20.33
N GLN A 133 0.92 16.24 19.10
CA GLN A 133 1.12 14.89 18.57
C GLN A 133 1.66 14.93 17.15
N ALA A 134 2.61 14.07 16.82
CA ALA A 134 3.08 13.88 15.45
C ALA A 134 3.33 12.40 15.16
N GLY A 135 2.94 11.92 13.99
CA GLY A 135 3.19 10.54 13.58
C GLY A 135 2.42 10.13 12.35
N ILE A 136 1.90 8.91 12.37
CA ILE A 136 1.21 8.28 11.25
C ILE A 136 -0.18 7.79 11.64
N MET A 137 -1.06 7.72 10.65
CA MET A 137 -2.41 7.20 10.80
C MET A 137 -2.81 6.27 9.64
N LEU A 138 -3.75 5.38 9.92
CA LEU A 138 -4.45 4.48 9.01
C LEU A 138 -5.94 4.54 9.33
N GLY A 139 -6.80 4.77 8.34
CA GLY A 139 -8.23 4.70 8.57
C GLY A 139 -9.07 5.39 7.50
N PRO A 140 -10.32 4.95 7.30
CA PRO A 140 -11.19 5.47 6.26
C PRO A 140 -11.58 6.94 6.45
N ASP A 141 -11.76 7.39 7.71
CA ASP A 141 -12.36 8.68 8.07
C ASP A 141 -11.94 9.16 9.47
N GLN A 142 -12.49 10.29 9.90
CA GLN A 142 -12.20 10.95 11.17
C GLN A 142 -12.79 10.26 12.41
N ASP A 143 -13.82 9.40 12.26
CA ASP A 143 -14.44 8.67 13.38
C ASP A 143 -13.94 7.22 13.47
N ASN A 144 -13.15 6.79 12.46
CA ASN A 144 -12.57 5.46 12.34
C ASN A 144 -11.11 5.58 11.88
N TYR A 145 -10.18 5.60 12.84
CA TYR A 145 -8.75 5.64 12.54
C TYR A 145 -7.92 4.95 13.61
N ILE A 146 -6.74 4.51 13.20
CA ILE A 146 -5.70 3.95 14.04
C ILE A 146 -4.47 4.82 13.83
N LYS A 147 -3.81 5.24 14.91
CA LYS A 147 -2.60 6.05 14.84
C LYS A 147 -1.54 5.57 15.80
N VAL A 148 -0.29 5.83 15.42
CA VAL A 148 0.84 5.81 16.34
C VAL A 148 1.55 7.15 16.24
N VAL A 149 1.71 7.81 17.38
CA VAL A 149 2.20 9.19 17.46
C VAL A 149 3.20 9.36 18.59
N ALA A 150 4.20 10.19 18.34
CA ALA A 150 4.96 10.85 19.38
C ALA A 150 4.06 11.90 20.04
N ILE A 151 3.99 11.92 21.36
CA ILE A 151 3.10 12.78 22.14
C ILE A 151 3.80 13.31 23.39
N ALA A 152 3.54 14.55 23.77
CA ALA A 152 3.90 15.03 25.10
C ALA A 152 3.00 14.40 26.15
N SER A 153 3.58 13.59 27.05
CA SER A 153 2.87 13.06 28.21
C SER A 153 2.60 14.15 29.26
N ASN A 154 1.64 13.90 30.14
CA ASN A 154 1.27 14.81 31.24
C ASN A 154 2.43 15.13 32.22
N ASN A 155 3.52 14.37 32.19
CA ASN A 155 4.70 14.55 33.05
C ASN A 155 5.88 15.23 32.32
N ASN A 156 5.62 15.97 31.23
CA ASN A 156 6.66 16.58 30.40
C ASN A 156 7.72 15.58 29.89
N GLN A 157 7.36 14.31 29.69
CA GLN A 157 8.18 13.30 28.99
C GLN A 157 7.63 13.03 27.59
N LEU A 158 8.52 12.74 26.63
CA LEU A 158 8.08 12.31 25.31
C LEU A 158 7.58 10.87 25.44
N GLY A 159 6.36 10.62 24.99
CA GLY A 159 5.77 9.30 24.91
C GLY A 159 5.47 8.92 23.47
N ILE A 160 5.21 7.64 23.27
CA ILE A 160 4.56 7.11 22.07
C ILE A 160 3.20 6.58 22.50
N GLN A 161 2.18 6.91 21.73
CA GLN A 161 0.83 6.40 21.93
C GLN A 161 0.37 5.65 20.68
N PHE A 162 -0.05 4.41 20.88
CA PHE A 162 -0.84 3.63 19.93
C PHE A 162 -2.31 3.76 20.31
N TYR A 163 -3.13 4.30 19.40
CA TYR A 163 -4.51 4.69 19.68
C TYR A 163 -5.43 4.29 18.52
N GLN A 164 -6.65 3.91 18.87
CA GLN A 164 -7.73 3.66 17.93
C GLN A 164 -8.94 4.53 18.28
N GLU A 165 -9.55 5.12 17.26
CA GLU A 165 -10.94 5.57 17.33
C GLU A 165 -11.80 4.63 16.50
N ASN A 166 -12.92 4.19 17.07
CA ASN A 166 -13.88 3.31 16.41
C ASN A 166 -15.27 3.86 16.63
N ASN A 167 -15.94 4.26 15.54
CA ASN A 167 -17.23 4.93 15.56
C ASN A 167 -17.25 6.15 16.53
N GLY A 168 -16.20 6.97 16.51
CA GLY A 168 -16.05 8.15 17.36
C GLY A 168 -15.69 7.84 18.83
N VAL A 169 -15.48 6.57 19.18
CA VAL A 169 -15.05 6.15 20.52
C VAL A 169 -13.56 5.86 20.53
N GLY A 170 -12.84 6.69 21.28
CA GLY A 170 -11.39 6.65 21.42
C GLY A 170 -10.87 5.70 22.48
N GLN A 171 -9.82 4.95 22.16
CA GLN A 171 -9.12 4.07 23.08
C GLN A 171 -7.60 4.10 22.85
N THR A 172 -6.84 4.25 23.94
CA THR A 172 -5.40 3.97 23.92
C THR A 172 -5.18 2.46 24.01
N ILE A 173 -4.46 1.92 23.04
CA ILE A 173 -4.15 0.49 22.91
C ILE A 173 -2.82 0.15 23.58
N GLY A 174 -1.85 1.05 23.47
CA GLY A 174 -0.54 0.88 24.09
C GLY A 174 0.24 2.18 24.15
N THR A 175 1.20 2.24 25.07
CA THR A 175 2.11 3.38 25.23
C THR A 175 3.54 2.90 25.43
N ALA A 176 4.50 3.78 25.13
CA ALA A 176 5.90 3.59 25.48
C ALA A 176 6.49 4.95 25.92
N ALA A 177 7.37 4.92 26.91
CA ALA A 177 8.08 6.11 27.36
C ALA A 177 9.38 6.31 26.57
N ILE A 178 9.72 7.55 26.24
CA ILE A 178 11.03 7.94 25.71
C ILE A 178 11.69 8.87 26.73
N PRO A 179 12.66 8.38 27.53
CA PRO A 179 13.11 9.08 28.74
C PRO A 179 13.82 10.41 28.47
N ASN A 180 14.42 10.60 27.29
CA ASN A 180 15.22 11.80 26.98
C ASN A 180 14.86 12.42 25.60
N ARG A 181 13.83 13.27 25.56
CA ARG A 181 13.35 13.90 24.30
C ARG A 181 14.41 14.74 23.57
N GLY A 182 15.30 15.38 24.32
CA GLY A 182 16.31 16.29 23.79
C GLY A 182 17.51 15.59 23.15
N SER A 183 17.74 14.30 23.45
CA SER A 183 18.83 13.51 22.88
C SER A 183 18.39 12.62 21.71
N VAL A 184 17.08 12.48 21.50
CA VAL A 184 16.54 11.62 20.44
C VAL A 184 16.55 12.39 19.12
N GLN A 185 17.51 12.04 18.25
CA GLN A 185 17.68 12.70 16.95
C GLN A 185 16.61 12.29 15.93
N SER A 186 16.04 11.09 16.06
CA SER A 186 14.96 10.62 15.20
C SER A 186 14.13 9.54 15.89
N LEU A 187 12.88 9.42 15.45
CA LEU A 187 11.96 8.40 15.86
C LEU A 187 11.23 7.88 14.63
N GLU A 188 11.39 6.61 14.30
CA GLU A 188 10.62 5.98 13.23
C GLU A 188 9.43 5.27 13.87
N LEU A 189 8.23 5.67 13.47
CA LEU A 189 6.97 5.10 13.94
C LEU A 189 6.41 4.15 12.87
N LYS A 190 5.83 3.02 13.29
CA LYS A 190 5.38 1.94 12.39
C LYS A 190 4.01 1.42 12.78
N LEU A 191 3.13 1.23 11.79
CA LEU A 191 1.91 0.43 11.87
C LEU A 191 2.08 -0.80 10.98
N PHE A 192 2.04 -1.97 11.58
CA PHE A 192 2.08 -3.26 10.90
C PHE A 192 0.65 -3.74 10.69
N THR A 193 0.26 -3.96 9.44
CA THR A 193 -1.08 -4.41 9.07
C THR A 193 -1.08 -5.89 8.67
N ASP A 194 -2.16 -6.57 9.05
CA ASP A 194 -2.47 -7.93 8.60
C ASP A 194 -3.93 -7.98 8.15
N PRO A 195 -4.20 -7.80 6.85
CA PRO A 195 -5.57 -7.75 6.34
C PRO A 195 -6.32 -9.07 6.47
N ARG A 196 -5.60 -10.19 6.47
CA ARG A 196 -6.19 -11.52 6.57
C ARG A 196 -6.68 -11.82 7.98
N ASN A 197 -5.89 -11.47 8.98
CA ASN A 197 -6.27 -11.61 10.39
C ASN A 197 -7.06 -10.40 10.92
N GLY A 198 -7.20 -9.34 10.12
CA GLY A 198 -7.87 -8.11 10.54
C GLY A 198 -7.13 -7.40 11.67
N THR A 199 -5.80 -7.43 11.71
CA THR A 199 -5.04 -6.87 12.83
C THR A 199 -4.12 -5.72 12.46
N VAL A 200 -3.92 -4.80 13.40
CA VAL A 200 -2.89 -3.75 13.33
C VAL A 200 -2.09 -3.73 14.63
N ARG A 201 -0.76 -3.68 14.50
CA ARG A 201 0.18 -3.50 15.61
C ARG A 201 0.98 -2.22 15.41
N ALA A 202 1.40 -1.59 16.50
CA ALA A 202 2.31 -0.45 16.45
C ALA A 202 3.72 -0.84 16.93
N GLY A 203 4.72 -0.18 16.37
CA GLY A 203 6.11 -0.28 16.82
C GLY A 203 6.88 0.99 16.54
N TYR A 204 8.09 1.06 17.06
CA TYR A 204 9.00 2.18 16.83
C TYR A 204 10.47 1.77 16.85
N SER A 205 11.32 2.60 16.25
CA SER A 205 12.78 2.55 16.35
C SER A 205 13.33 3.95 16.64
N VAL A 206 14.46 4.01 17.36
CA VAL A 206 15.05 5.26 17.87
C VAL A 206 16.40 5.49 17.20
N GLY A 207 16.61 6.70 16.67
CA GLY A 207 17.84 7.03 15.96
C GLY A 207 17.97 6.25 14.65
N ASN A 208 19.18 5.76 14.39
CA ASN A 208 19.49 4.91 13.24
C ASN A 208 19.48 3.41 13.57
N ASN A 209 18.91 3.01 14.71
CA ASN A 209 18.79 1.60 15.02
C ASN A 209 17.70 0.94 14.13
N ASN A 210 17.95 -0.30 13.73
CA ASN A 210 16.96 -1.11 13.01
C ASN A 210 16.14 -1.99 13.96
N ASN A 211 16.35 -1.86 15.27
CA ASN A 211 15.63 -2.63 16.27
C ASN A 211 14.24 -2.02 16.50
N VAL A 212 13.21 -2.72 16.06
CA VAL A 212 11.82 -2.32 16.26
C VAL A 212 11.34 -2.79 17.63
N VAL A 213 10.93 -1.86 18.47
CA VAL A 213 10.22 -2.13 19.72
C VAL A 213 8.72 -2.10 19.44
N LEU A 214 8.02 -3.22 19.65
CA LEU A 214 6.56 -3.27 19.54
C LEU A 214 5.92 -2.62 20.76
N LEU A 215 4.89 -1.80 20.53
CA LEU A 215 4.05 -1.32 21.62
C LEU A 215 3.14 -2.45 22.12
N PRO A 216 2.72 -2.41 23.41
CA PRO A 216 1.70 -3.31 23.93
C PRO A 216 0.40 -3.21 23.13
N GLY A 217 -0.32 -4.34 23.07
CA GLY A 217 -1.65 -4.42 22.47
C GLY A 217 -1.67 -4.64 20.96
N VAL A 218 -2.87 -4.97 20.47
CA VAL A 218 -3.18 -5.22 19.05
C VAL A 218 -4.57 -4.67 18.80
N VAL A 219 -4.76 -3.95 17.69
CA VAL A 219 -6.11 -3.61 17.21
C VAL A 219 -6.63 -4.80 16.42
N SER A 220 -7.82 -5.28 16.77
CA SER A 220 -8.53 -6.35 16.05
C SER A 220 -9.79 -5.80 15.39
N LEU A 221 -9.78 -5.71 14.08
CA LEU A 221 -10.89 -5.30 13.22
C LEU A 221 -11.77 -6.51 12.92
N LYS A 222 -13.10 -6.30 12.91
CA LYS A 222 -14.08 -7.37 12.69
C LYS A 222 -15.10 -7.00 11.62
N GLY A 223 -15.59 -8.00 10.90
CA GLY A 223 -16.67 -7.83 9.92
C GLY A 223 -16.38 -6.72 8.91
N GLY A 224 -17.32 -5.79 8.76
CA GLY A 224 -17.20 -4.67 7.83
C GLY A 224 -15.99 -3.76 8.06
N GLN A 225 -15.43 -3.71 9.29
CA GLN A 225 -14.25 -2.89 9.58
C GLN A 225 -13.03 -3.34 8.77
N ILE A 226 -12.88 -4.66 8.55
CA ILE A 226 -11.80 -5.20 7.72
C ILE A 226 -11.91 -4.60 6.31
N GLY A 227 -13.12 -4.61 5.73
CA GLY A 227 -13.36 -4.05 4.41
C GLY A 227 -13.19 -2.53 4.31
N SER A 228 -13.37 -1.79 5.41
CA SER A 228 -13.17 -0.33 5.44
C SER A 228 -11.71 0.09 5.62
N TYR A 229 -10.93 -0.65 6.42
CA TYR A 229 -9.51 -0.34 6.66
C TYR A 229 -8.58 -0.97 5.62
N PHE A 230 -8.93 -2.16 5.12
CA PHE A 230 -8.18 -2.96 4.15
C PHE A 230 -8.96 -3.05 2.84
N ALA A 231 -9.17 -1.88 2.25
CA ALA A 231 -9.88 -1.68 0.99
C ALA A 231 -8.92 -1.56 -0.20
N ALA A 232 -9.50 -1.62 -1.41
CA ALA A 232 -8.82 -1.30 -2.67
C ALA A 232 -8.16 0.10 -2.65
N GLN A 233 -8.73 1.01 -1.86
CA GLN A 233 -8.22 2.36 -1.60
C GLN A 233 -8.12 2.63 -0.10
N SER A 234 -7.36 1.78 0.60
CA SER A 234 -6.98 1.99 2.00
C SER A 234 -6.26 3.32 2.16
N LYS A 235 -6.52 4.04 3.25
CA LYS A 235 -6.01 5.41 3.45
C LYS A 235 -5.04 5.45 4.61
N ALA A 236 -3.83 5.95 4.35
CA ALA A 236 -2.81 6.15 5.38
C ALA A 236 -2.04 7.44 5.11
N GLY A 237 -1.40 7.98 6.15
CA GLY A 237 -0.57 9.17 5.97
C GLY A 237 -0.05 9.75 7.27
N LEU A 238 0.40 11.00 7.18
CA LEU A 238 0.97 11.75 8.29
C LEU A 238 -0.12 12.46 9.08
N ILE A 239 0.07 12.52 10.39
CA ILE A 239 -0.80 13.27 11.29
C ILE A 239 0.04 14.15 12.21
N THR A 240 -0.34 15.42 12.30
CA THR A 240 0.11 16.34 13.36
C THR A 240 -1.13 16.99 13.98
N THR A 241 -1.26 16.93 15.30
CA THR A 241 -2.44 17.49 15.98
C THR A 241 -2.02 18.32 17.18
N ASN A 242 -2.83 19.31 17.50
CA ASN A 242 -2.67 20.10 18.72
C ASN A 242 -4.02 20.66 19.15
N LYS A 243 -4.63 20.11 20.21
CA LYS A 243 -5.82 20.74 20.82
C LYS A 243 -5.47 21.91 21.77
N GLY A 244 -4.20 22.08 22.10
CA GLY A 244 -3.73 23.16 22.95
C GLY A 244 -3.63 24.48 22.21
N SER A 245 -3.33 25.55 22.94
CA SER A 245 -3.17 26.91 22.39
C SER A 245 -1.78 27.20 21.84
N VAL A 246 -0.80 26.30 22.00
CA VAL A 246 0.61 26.52 21.63
C VAL A 246 0.94 25.78 20.33
N PRO A 247 1.10 26.48 19.19
CA PRO A 247 1.48 25.86 17.92
C PRO A 247 2.81 25.12 18.01
N PHE A 248 2.98 24.08 17.18
CA PHE A 248 4.29 23.47 16.97
C PHE A 248 4.43 22.97 15.54
N THR A 249 5.67 22.72 15.14
CA THR A 249 6.02 22.18 13.82
C THR A 249 6.70 20.84 13.99
N ALA A 250 6.14 19.77 13.42
CA ALA A 250 6.82 18.49 13.30
C ALA A 250 7.64 18.45 12.00
N THR A 251 8.80 17.79 12.04
CA THR A 251 9.64 17.57 10.86
C THR A 251 9.71 16.09 10.57
N PHE A 252 9.40 15.71 9.33
CA PHE A 252 9.47 14.35 8.84
C PHE A 252 10.55 14.23 7.77
N ASP A 253 11.23 13.08 7.73
CA ASP A 253 12.21 12.72 6.70
C ASP A 253 11.57 11.92 5.56
N ASN A 254 10.59 11.08 5.90
CA ASN A 254 9.91 10.22 4.94
C ASN A 254 8.50 9.80 5.38
N PHE A 255 7.74 9.20 4.47
CA PHE A 255 6.54 8.42 4.74
C PHE A 255 6.49 7.22 3.78
N LEU A 256 6.42 6.01 4.31
CA LEU A 256 6.58 4.78 3.53
C LEU A 256 5.38 3.85 3.76
N ILE A 257 4.88 3.24 2.68
CA ILE A 257 3.97 2.08 2.75
C ILE A 257 4.68 0.91 2.07
N SER A 258 5.29 0.07 2.89
CA SER A 258 6.14 -1.04 2.45
C SER A 258 5.43 -2.37 2.58
N SER A 259 5.82 -3.34 1.76
CA SER A 259 5.43 -4.74 1.98
C SER A 259 6.01 -5.21 3.32
N ASN A 260 5.20 -5.95 4.09
CA ASN A 260 5.65 -6.64 5.29
C ASN A 260 5.60 -8.16 5.11
N GLU A 261 5.89 -8.61 3.89
CA GLU A 261 6.07 -10.02 3.60
C GLU A 261 7.23 -10.58 4.44
N THR A 262 7.03 -11.73 5.08
CA THR A 262 8.13 -12.39 5.81
C THR A 262 9.09 -13.04 4.81
N THR A 263 10.33 -12.57 4.73
CA THR A 263 11.34 -13.12 3.80
C THR A 263 12.32 -14.07 4.47
N ALA A 264 11.99 -14.58 5.66
CA ALA A 264 12.75 -15.66 6.29
C ALA A 264 12.97 -16.81 5.28
N SER A 265 14.03 -17.60 5.46
CA SER A 265 14.36 -18.70 4.56
C SER A 265 13.18 -19.68 4.46
N ARG A 266 12.33 -19.50 3.45
CA ARG A 266 11.18 -20.37 3.16
C ARG A 266 11.60 -21.43 2.18
N GLN A 267 11.11 -22.65 2.37
CA GLN A 267 11.23 -23.68 1.35
C GLN A 267 10.45 -23.24 0.11
N VAL A 268 11.16 -23.09 -1.00
CA VAL A 268 10.56 -22.82 -2.31
C VAL A 268 9.93 -24.11 -2.83
N LEU A 269 8.67 -24.03 -3.23
CA LEU A 269 7.96 -25.14 -3.88
C LEU A 269 7.93 -24.96 -5.40
N HIS A 270 7.60 -23.75 -5.85
CA HIS A 270 7.51 -23.42 -7.27
C HIS A 270 8.04 -22.01 -7.56
N ARG A 271 8.65 -21.86 -8.74
CA ARG A 271 8.90 -20.58 -9.42
C ARG A 271 8.56 -20.78 -10.89
N ILE A 272 7.48 -20.15 -11.32
CA ILE A 272 6.89 -20.36 -12.63
C ILE A 272 7.01 -19.06 -13.42
N ASN A 273 7.71 -19.10 -14.55
CA ASN A 273 7.75 -18.03 -15.54
C ASN A 273 6.62 -18.26 -16.55
N VAL A 274 5.49 -17.57 -16.35
CA VAL A 274 4.25 -17.82 -17.09
C VAL A 274 4.41 -17.38 -18.54
N GLY A 275 3.99 -18.25 -19.45
CA GLY A 275 4.11 -18.04 -20.89
C GLY A 275 5.54 -18.16 -21.45
N SER A 276 6.53 -18.56 -20.64
CA SER A 276 7.86 -18.91 -21.14
C SER A 276 7.88 -20.31 -21.76
N SER A 277 8.71 -20.51 -22.77
CA SER A 277 9.01 -21.84 -23.34
C SER A 277 10.29 -22.47 -22.79
N SER A 278 11.06 -21.72 -21.99
CA SER A 278 12.33 -22.16 -21.45
C SER A 278 12.53 -21.71 -20.00
N THR A 279 13.41 -22.42 -19.30
CA THR A 279 13.84 -22.08 -17.95
C THR A 279 14.68 -20.79 -17.97
N TYR A 280 14.49 -19.94 -16.96
CA TYR A 280 15.27 -18.73 -16.74
C TYR A 280 15.94 -18.76 -15.37
N THR A 281 17.22 -18.38 -15.30
CA THR A 281 17.95 -18.23 -14.03
C THR A 281 18.20 -16.75 -13.78
N SER A 282 17.69 -16.23 -12.65
CA SER A 282 17.90 -14.83 -12.28
C SER A 282 19.37 -14.55 -11.91
N PRO A 283 19.83 -13.29 -11.93
CA PRO A 283 21.16 -12.92 -11.44
C PRO A 283 21.42 -13.36 -9.99
N SER A 284 20.37 -13.50 -9.18
CA SER A 284 20.43 -14.01 -7.81
C SER A 284 20.45 -15.55 -7.72
N GLY A 285 20.55 -16.26 -8.84
CA GLY A 285 20.60 -17.72 -8.90
C GLY A 285 19.26 -18.45 -8.78
N PHE A 286 18.13 -17.73 -8.77
CA PHE A 286 16.81 -18.38 -8.70
C PHE A 286 16.40 -18.90 -10.07
N VAL A 287 16.08 -20.19 -10.13
CA VAL A 287 15.59 -20.87 -11.34
C VAL A 287 14.07 -20.73 -11.43
N TRP A 288 13.57 -20.28 -12.58
CA TRP A 288 12.16 -20.12 -12.93
C TRP A 288 11.83 -21.04 -14.10
N ASN A 289 10.88 -21.96 -13.89
CA ASN A 289 10.49 -22.97 -14.88
C ASN A 289 9.30 -22.48 -15.71
N PRO A 290 9.13 -22.96 -16.95
CA PRO A 290 7.94 -22.67 -17.75
C PRO A 290 6.67 -23.27 -17.11
N ASP A 291 5.50 -22.76 -17.51
CA ASP A 291 4.19 -23.19 -17.01
C ASP A 291 3.58 -24.40 -17.75
N THR A 292 4.42 -25.19 -18.41
CA THR A 292 4.02 -26.36 -19.22
C THR A 292 3.11 -27.30 -18.43
N ASN A 293 1.91 -27.56 -18.95
CA ASN A 293 0.87 -28.41 -18.34
C ASN A 293 0.35 -27.94 -16.97
N LEU A 294 0.61 -26.70 -16.58
CA LEU A 294 0.16 -26.15 -15.28
C LEU A 294 -1.05 -25.23 -15.40
N PHE A 295 -1.51 -24.91 -16.61
CA PHE A 295 -2.58 -23.96 -16.85
C PHE A 295 -3.73 -24.56 -17.68
N SER A 296 -4.91 -23.95 -17.55
CA SER A 296 -6.06 -24.23 -18.38
C SER A 296 -6.88 -22.95 -18.62
N PRO A 297 -7.64 -22.87 -19.72
CA PRO A 297 -7.68 -23.82 -20.83
C PRO A 297 -6.38 -23.82 -21.66
N SER A 298 -6.11 -24.92 -22.37
CA SER A 298 -4.86 -25.09 -23.14
C SER A 298 -4.68 -24.09 -24.29
N ASN A 299 -5.76 -23.43 -24.71
CA ASN A 299 -5.76 -22.37 -25.71
C ASN A 299 -5.50 -20.97 -25.13
N ALA A 300 -5.12 -20.85 -23.85
CA ALA A 300 -4.58 -19.63 -23.27
C ALA A 300 -3.14 -19.44 -23.78
N VAL A 301 -2.97 -18.71 -24.88
CA VAL A 301 -1.67 -18.59 -25.56
C VAL A 301 -0.67 -17.74 -24.76
N PRO A 302 0.64 -18.03 -24.83
CA PRO A 302 1.65 -17.16 -24.26
C PRO A 302 1.74 -15.85 -25.05
N GLU A 303 1.93 -14.72 -24.37
CA GLU A 303 2.04 -13.39 -24.97
C GLU A 303 3.37 -12.73 -24.57
N SER A 304 4.16 -12.30 -25.56
CA SER A 304 5.50 -11.71 -25.36
C SER A 304 5.89 -10.64 -26.39
N THR A 305 4.89 -9.98 -26.99
CA THR A 305 5.01 -9.33 -28.30
C THR A 305 5.79 -8.00 -28.34
N LEU A 306 6.53 -7.64 -27.31
CA LEU A 306 7.31 -6.40 -27.23
C LEU A 306 8.82 -6.60 -27.40
N GLY A 307 9.28 -7.82 -27.70
CA GLY A 307 10.71 -8.15 -27.75
C GLY A 307 11.31 -8.14 -26.35
N THR A 308 12.24 -7.21 -26.07
CA THR A 308 12.98 -7.13 -24.80
C THR A 308 12.80 -5.77 -24.10
N PRO A 309 11.56 -5.33 -23.82
CA PRO A 309 11.34 -4.04 -23.17
C PRO A 309 11.94 -4.04 -21.76
N ASN A 310 12.45 -2.88 -21.34
CA ASN A 310 12.77 -2.65 -19.94
C ASN A 310 11.48 -2.69 -19.12
N ILE A 311 11.45 -3.50 -18.07
CA ILE A 311 10.34 -3.53 -17.11
C ILE A 311 10.76 -2.75 -15.87
N LYS A 312 10.06 -1.66 -15.57
CA LYS A 312 10.33 -0.85 -14.38
C LYS A 312 10.05 -1.65 -13.10
N ASN A 313 10.69 -1.27 -12.00
CA ASN A 313 10.49 -1.88 -10.68
C ASN A 313 10.88 -3.37 -10.58
N THR A 314 11.80 -3.84 -11.41
CA THR A 314 12.36 -5.19 -11.33
C THR A 314 13.79 -5.22 -11.85
N GLN A 315 14.52 -6.29 -11.50
CA GLN A 315 15.86 -6.62 -12.04
C GLN A 315 15.84 -7.97 -12.78
N ILE A 316 14.66 -8.56 -12.93
CA ILE A 316 14.42 -9.85 -13.57
C ILE A 316 13.40 -9.70 -14.70
N ASP A 317 13.59 -8.70 -15.57
CA ASP A 317 12.70 -8.41 -16.69
C ASP A 317 12.25 -9.65 -17.48
N PRO A 318 13.09 -10.66 -17.77
CA PRO A 318 12.65 -11.85 -18.49
C PRO A 318 11.44 -12.57 -17.87
N VAL A 319 11.24 -12.46 -16.55
CA VAL A 319 10.09 -13.03 -15.83
C VAL A 319 8.81 -12.22 -16.02
N TYR A 320 8.93 -10.93 -16.40
CA TYR A 320 7.79 -10.03 -16.60
C TYR A 320 7.48 -9.74 -18.07
N ARG A 321 8.31 -10.21 -19.01
CA ARG A 321 8.14 -9.98 -20.45
C ARG A 321 7.18 -10.98 -21.10
N SER A 322 6.99 -12.14 -20.49
CA SER A 322 5.96 -13.11 -20.87
C SER A 322 4.80 -13.09 -19.88
N TYR A 323 3.62 -13.45 -20.37
CA TYR A 323 2.43 -13.67 -19.58
C TYR A 323 1.47 -14.59 -20.34
N ARG A 324 0.44 -15.08 -19.66
CA ARG A 324 -0.76 -15.63 -20.30
C ARG A 324 -1.95 -14.77 -19.94
N ALA A 325 -2.79 -14.48 -20.94
CA ALA A 325 -4.07 -13.84 -20.72
C ALA A 325 -5.12 -14.30 -21.72
N LYS A 326 -4.85 -14.10 -23.01
CA LYS A 326 -5.83 -14.34 -24.08
C LYS A 326 -6.23 -15.82 -24.18
N ILE A 327 -7.49 -16.10 -23.88
CA ILE A 327 -8.14 -17.40 -24.07
C ILE A 327 -8.96 -17.34 -25.36
N GLY A 328 -8.57 -18.11 -26.37
CA GLY A 328 -9.24 -18.11 -27.67
C GLY A 328 -9.19 -16.75 -28.38
N ASN A 329 -10.34 -16.26 -28.88
CA ASN A 329 -10.44 -14.96 -29.55
C ASN A 329 -11.26 -13.95 -28.71
N GLY A 330 -11.29 -12.69 -29.15
CA GLY A 330 -11.99 -11.61 -28.44
C GLY A 330 -13.52 -11.75 -28.36
N SER A 331 -14.10 -12.72 -29.07
CA SER A 331 -15.55 -12.97 -29.10
C SER A 331 -16.04 -13.91 -28.01
N ILE A 332 -15.13 -14.53 -27.24
CA ILE A 332 -15.52 -15.39 -26.11
C ILE A 332 -16.17 -14.53 -25.01
N PRO A 333 -17.33 -14.94 -24.44
CA PRO A 333 -18.01 -14.21 -23.38
C PRO A 333 -17.10 -13.98 -22.16
N LEU A 334 -17.23 -12.84 -21.48
CA LEU A 334 -16.46 -12.51 -20.27
C LEU A 334 -16.52 -13.61 -19.20
N SER A 335 -17.68 -14.24 -19.02
CA SER A 335 -17.89 -15.35 -18.07
C SER A 335 -17.00 -16.58 -18.35
N SER A 336 -16.57 -16.75 -19.60
CA SER A 336 -15.73 -17.88 -20.04
C SER A 336 -14.24 -17.51 -20.11
N ARG A 337 -13.86 -16.27 -19.77
CA ARG A 337 -12.47 -15.81 -19.74
C ARG A 337 -11.88 -16.05 -18.34
N VAL A 338 -11.65 -17.32 -18.03
CA VAL A 338 -11.06 -17.77 -16.77
C VAL A 338 -9.76 -18.51 -17.05
N LEU A 339 -8.64 -17.90 -16.72
CA LEU A 339 -7.33 -18.55 -16.75
C LEU A 339 -7.11 -19.22 -15.40
N SER A 340 -6.85 -20.53 -15.40
CA SER A 340 -6.63 -21.30 -14.18
C SER A 340 -5.25 -21.93 -14.17
N PHE A 341 -4.64 -22.02 -13.00
CA PHE A 341 -3.41 -22.78 -12.74
C PHE A 341 -3.68 -23.82 -11.65
N ALA A 342 -3.07 -25.00 -11.83
CA ALA A 342 -3.19 -26.14 -10.94
C ALA A 342 -1.80 -26.67 -10.62
N LEU A 343 -1.25 -26.28 -9.46
CA LEU A 343 0.15 -26.52 -9.11
C LEU A 343 0.25 -27.70 -8.12
N PRO A 344 1.01 -28.77 -8.43
CA PRO A 344 1.20 -29.87 -7.48
C PRO A 344 1.90 -29.39 -6.21
N VAL A 345 1.20 -29.41 -5.09
CA VAL A 345 1.68 -28.92 -3.80
C VAL A 345 1.15 -29.84 -2.72
N GLN A 346 2.04 -30.54 -2.01
CA GLN A 346 1.67 -31.39 -0.89
C GLN A 346 0.82 -30.60 0.13
N PRO A 347 -0.23 -31.19 0.73
CA PRO A 347 -1.12 -30.50 1.65
C PRO A 347 -0.40 -29.69 2.75
N GLY A 348 -1.01 -28.60 3.18
CA GLY A 348 -0.47 -27.69 4.19
C GLY A 348 -0.55 -26.22 3.77
N LYS A 349 0.02 -25.35 4.61
CA LYS A 349 0.02 -23.90 4.37
C LYS A 349 1.13 -23.49 3.42
N VAL A 350 0.78 -22.61 2.48
CA VAL A 350 1.71 -21.99 1.54
C VAL A 350 1.54 -20.48 1.47
N ASP A 351 2.62 -19.81 1.10
CA ASP A 351 2.65 -18.38 0.79
C ASP A 351 2.89 -18.22 -0.72
N LEU A 352 2.22 -17.26 -1.35
CA LEU A 352 2.32 -16.96 -2.77
C LEU A 352 2.97 -15.61 -3.01
N ARG A 353 3.67 -15.50 -4.13
CA ARG A 353 3.92 -14.23 -4.80
C ARG A 353 3.37 -14.30 -6.21
N LEU A 354 2.41 -13.42 -6.51
CA LEU A 354 1.87 -13.27 -7.85
C LEU A 354 2.54 -12.07 -8.53
N HIS A 355 3.09 -12.28 -9.71
CA HIS A 355 3.86 -11.27 -10.45
C HIS A 355 3.08 -10.81 -11.68
N PHE A 356 2.94 -9.49 -11.80
CA PHE A 356 2.18 -8.87 -12.87
C PHE A 356 2.98 -7.74 -13.54
N SER A 357 2.78 -7.56 -14.84
CA SER A 357 3.10 -6.34 -15.56
C SER A 357 2.08 -6.14 -16.68
N GLU A 358 1.58 -4.91 -16.87
CA GLU A 358 0.69 -4.61 -17.99
C GLU A 358 1.54 -4.38 -19.24
N ASN A 359 1.54 -5.39 -20.11
CA ASN A 359 2.37 -5.46 -21.31
C ASN A 359 1.59 -5.16 -22.60
N TYR A 360 0.29 -4.89 -22.52
CA TYR A 360 -0.54 -4.54 -23.67
C TYR A 360 -1.09 -3.13 -23.54
N TRP A 361 -1.94 -2.87 -22.54
CA TRP A 361 -2.62 -1.59 -22.42
C TRP A 361 -1.66 -0.48 -21.97
N GLY A 362 -1.39 0.48 -22.85
CA GLY A 362 -0.47 1.58 -22.60
C GLY A 362 1.00 1.27 -22.90
N ALA A 363 1.30 0.05 -23.38
CA ALA A 363 2.62 -0.27 -23.87
C ALA A 363 2.87 0.36 -25.26
N PRO A 364 4.14 0.61 -25.65
CA PRO A 364 4.47 1.15 -26.96
C PRO A 364 3.87 0.30 -28.10
N ASN A 365 3.29 0.97 -29.11
CA ASN A 365 2.67 0.34 -30.28
C ASN A 365 1.50 -0.61 -29.96
N ARG A 366 0.84 -0.43 -28.82
CA ARG A 366 -0.34 -1.21 -28.38
C ARG A 366 -1.54 -0.28 -28.14
N GLY A 367 -2.62 -0.84 -27.59
CA GLY A 367 -3.84 -0.10 -27.28
C GLY A 367 -3.62 0.97 -26.20
N PRO A 368 -4.43 2.04 -26.18
CA PRO A 368 -4.31 3.10 -25.17
C PRO A 368 -4.50 2.54 -23.77
N GLY A 369 -3.57 2.87 -22.87
CA GLY A 369 -3.59 2.41 -21.48
C GLY A 369 -4.66 3.08 -20.62
N GLY A 370 -4.61 2.76 -19.33
CA GLY A 370 -5.44 3.40 -18.32
C GLY A 370 -6.17 2.40 -17.43
N VAL A 371 -6.72 2.93 -16.34
CA VAL A 371 -7.55 2.18 -15.39
C VAL A 371 -8.79 1.62 -16.09
N GLY A 372 -9.17 0.39 -15.74
CA GLY A 372 -10.36 -0.31 -16.23
C GLY A 372 -10.16 -1.12 -17.51
N LYS A 373 -8.98 -1.03 -18.14
CA LYS A 373 -8.70 -1.72 -19.41
C LYS A 373 -8.57 -3.23 -19.25
N ARG A 374 -7.95 -3.67 -18.15
CA ARG A 374 -7.83 -5.08 -17.78
C ARG A 374 -8.17 -5.22 -16.31
N VAL A 375 -9.29 -5.87 -16.02
CA VAL A 375 -9.80 -6.04 -14.66
C VAL A 375 -10.22 -7.49 -14.47
N PHE A 376 -9.80 -8.11 -13.38
CA PHE A 376 -10.13 -9.51 -13.08
C PHE A 376 -10.09 -9.79 -11.57
N ASP A 377 -10.83 -10.79 -11.14
CA ASP A 377 -10.68 -11.35 -9.79
C ASP A 377 -9.52 -12.36 -9.80
N VAL A 378 -8.75 -12.42 -8.72
CA VAL A 378 -7.83 -13.52 -8.42
C VAL A 378 -8.42 -14.36 -7.30
N ILE A 379 -8.59 -15.64 -7.58
CA ILE A 379 -9.17 -16.64 -6.69
C ILE A 379 -8.10 -17.69 -6.41
N VAL A 380 -7.88 -18.03 -5.15
CA VAL A 380 -6.92 -19.06 -4.73
C VAL A 380 -7.63 -19.99 -3.75
N GLU A 381 -7.58 -21.30 -3.99
CA GLU A 381 -8.30 -22.30 -3.15
C GLU A 381 -9.78 -21.92 -2.93
N ASN A 382 -10.46 -21.51 -4.00
CA ASN A 382 -11.86 -21.04 -4.01
C ASN A 382 -12.15 -19.76 -3.20
N GLN A 383 -11.12 -19.05 -2.72
CA GLN A 383 -11.24 -17.77 -2.03
C GLN A 383 -10.78 -16.62 -2.93
N THR A 384 -11.62 -15.62 -3.14
CA THR A 384 -11.22 -14.39 -3.85
C THR A 384 -10.23 -13.62 -2.98
N VAL A 385 -8.97 -13.62 -3.37
CA VAL A 385 -7.87 -12.92 -2.67
C VAL A 385 -7.66 -11.51 -3.21
N LEU A 386 -8.05 -11.26 -4.46
CA LEU A 386 -8.10 -9.93 -5.06
C LEU A 386 -9.39 -9.82 -5.87
N HIS A 387 -10.24 -8.83 -5.57
CA HIS A 387 -11.44 -8.53 -6.36
C HIS A 387 -11.17 -7.36 -7.29
N ASN A 388 -11.73 -7.34 -8.51
CA ASN A 388 -11.57 -6.22 -9.46
C ASN A 388 -10.12 -5.73 -9.59
N PHE A 389 -9.15 -6.64 -9.62
CA PHE A 389 -7.74 -6.30 -9.72
C PHE A 389 -7.43 -5.78 -11.11
N ASP A 390 -6.81 -4.59 -11.16
CA ASP A 390 -6.31 -3.95 -12.35
C ASP A 390 -4.81 -3.74 -12.20
N ILE A 391 -4.04 -4.28 -13.14
CA ILE A 391 -2.57 -4.23 -13.10
C ILE A 391 -2.08 -2.79 -13.22
N THR A 392 -2.76 -1.95 -14.03
CA THR A 392 -2.30 -0.59 -14.36
C THR A 392 -2.17 0.30 -13.11
N PRO A 393 -3.21 0.50 -12.29
CA PRO A 393 -3.09 1.28 -11.06
C PRO A 393 -2.34 0.53 -9.95
N ALA A 394 -2.26 -0.80 -9.98
CA ALA A 394 -1.50 -1.60 -9.01
C ALA A 394 0.02 -1.43 -9.18
N SER A 395 0.52 -1.43 -10.42
CA SER A 395 1.94 -1.26 -10.75
C SER A 395 2.36 0.19 -10.93
N GLY A 396 1.45 1.04 -11.42
CA GLY A 396 1.75 2.42 -11.81
C GLY A 396 1.82 2.70 -13.29
N GLY A 397 1.45 1.71 -14.11
CA GLY A 397 1.38 1.86 -15.56
C GLY A 397 1.89 0.64 -16.29
N ALA A 398 1.87 0.75 -17.62
CA ALA A 398 2.43 -0.26 -18.49
C ALA A 398 3.93 -0.48 -18.22
N LEU A 399 4.41 -1.69 -18.52
CA LEU A 399 5.82 -2.07 -18.40
C LEU A 399 6.43 -1.76 -17.03
N THR A 400 5.62 -1.93 -15.98
CA THR A 400 6.02 -1.79 -14.58
C THR A 400 5.65 -3.06 -13.85
N ALA A 401 6.62 -3.65 -13.15
CA ALA A 401 6.43 -4.85 -12.37
C ALA A 401 5.73 -4.52 -11.05
N VAL A 402 4.76 -5.37 -10.69
CA VAL A 402 4.21 -5.43 -9.34
C VAL A 402 4.15 -6.87 -8.87
N LYS A 403 4.49 -7.06 -7.60
CA LYS A 403 4.50 -8.35 -6.93
C LYS A 403 3.54 -8.30 -5.77
N ILE A 404 2.63 -9.26 -5.69
CA ILE A 404 1.58 -9.34 -4.67
C ILE A 404 1.81 -10.56 -3.78
N PRO A 405 2.30 -10.37 -2.54
CA PRO A 405 2.38 -11.44 -1.56
C PRO A 405 1.00 -11.82 -1.01
N ILE A 406 0.74 -13.12 -0.88
CA ILE A 406 -0.48 -13.66 -0.27
C ILE A 406 -0.07 -14.78 0.68
N GLU A 407 -0.27 -14.61 1.98
CA GLU A 407 0.28 -15.51 2.98
C GLU A 407 -0.76 -16.45 3.61
N GLY A 408 -0.32 -17.67 3.90
CA GLY A 408 -0.96 -18.73 4.68
C GLY A 408 -2.12 -19.46 4.00
N ILE A 409 -2.13 -19.52 2.68
CA ILE A 409 -3.13 -20.26 1.91
C ILE A 409 -3.09 -21.73 2.33
N GLN A 410 -4.25 -22.31 2.65
CA GLN A 410 -4.36 -23.71 3.06
C GLN A 410 -4.66 -24.58 1.84
N VAL A 411 -3.75 -25.48 1.47
CA VAL A 411 -3.93 -26.48 0.41
C VAL A 411 -4.32 -27.82 1.05
N ASN A 412 -5.37 -28.47 0.55
CA ASN A 412 -5.94 -29.67 1.19
C ASN A 412 -5.82 -30.94 0.36
N ASP A 413 -5.79 -30.84 -0.96
CA ASP A 413 -5.99 -31.95 -1.90
C ASP A 413 -4.73 -32.30 -2.71
N GLY A 414 -3.59 -31.70 -2.38
CA GLY A 414 -2.34 -31.90 -3.10
C GLY A 414 -2.17 -30.98 -4.33
N GLN A 415 -3.10 -30.06 -4.56
CA GLN A 415 -3.08 -29.14 -5.68
C GLN A 415 -3.44 -27.72 -5.26
N LEU A 416 -2.53 -26.78 -5.48
CA LEU A 416 -2.83 -25.36 -5.30
C LEU A 416 -3.52 -24.84 -6.58
N ASN A 417 -4.76 -24.39 -6.42
CA ASN A 417 -5.59 -23.87 -7.49
C ASN A 417 -5.61 -22.34 -7.46
N ILE A 418 -5.31 -21.72 -8.60
CA ILE A 418 -5.33 -20.26 -8.80
C ILE A 418 -6.17 -19.95 -10.03
N GLN A 419 -7.10 -19.01 -9.97
CA GLN A 419 -7.92 -18.58 -11.10
C GLN A 419 -7.90 -17.06 -11.27
N LEU A 420 -7.79 -16.61 -12.51
CA LEU A 420 -7.93 -15.23 -12.93
C LEU A 420 -9.23 -15.10 -13.72
N LYS A 421 -10.26 -14.55 -13.08
CA LYS A 421 -11.61 -14.44 -13.64
C LYS A 421 -11.88 -13.04 -14.16
N ALA A 422 -11.97 -12.88 -15.47
CA ALA A 422 -12.15 -11.58 -16.11
C ALA A 422 -13.41 -10.82 -15.65
N LYS A 423 -13.27 -9.50 -15.60
CA LYS A 423 -14.34 -8.49 -15.50
C LYS A 423 -14.29 -7.49 -16.66
N SER A 424 -13.08 -7.19 -17.12
CA SER A 424 -12.78 -6.39 -18.31
C SER A 424 -11.52 -6.95 -18.96
N ASP A 425 -11.56 -7.15 -20.28
CA ASP A 425 -10.53 -7.89 -21.03
C ASP A 425 -10.22 -9.29 -20.41
N PHE A 426 -9.04 -9.88 -20.65
CA PHE A 426 -8.62 -11.16 -20.05
C PHE A 426 -7.80 -10.94 -18.77
N GLY A 427 -7.91 -11.83 -17.78
CA GLY A 427 -6.98 -11.83 -16.65
C GLY A 427 -5.56 -12.21 -17.08
N ALA A 428 -4.55 -11.51 -16.59
CA ALA A 428 -3.15 -11.70 -17.00
C ALA A 428 -2.24 -11.95 -15.81
N ILE A 429 -1.22 -12.80 -15.96
CA ILE A 429 -0.17 -13.02 -14.95
C ILE A 429 1.16 -13.37 -15.63
N SER A 430 2.26 -12.84 -15.09
CA SER A 430 3.62 -13.03 -15.64
C SER A 430 4.40 -14.10 -14.90
N ALA A 431 4.19 -14.27 -13.60
CA ALA A 431 4.90 -15.29 -12.82
C ALA A 431 4.17 -15.65 -11.52
N ILE A 432 4.49 -16.84 -11.01
CA ILE A 432 3.98 -17.35 -9.74
C ILE A 432 5.16 -17.94 -8.95
N GLU A 433 5.36 -17.48 -7.71
CA GLU A 433 6.19 -18.20 -6.74
C GLU A 433 5.29 -18.80 -5.65
N VAL A 434 5.64 -20.02 -5.22
CA VAL A 434 4.98 -20.73 -4.11
C VAL A 434 6.04 -21.14 -3.10
N PHE A 435 5.77 -20.87 -1.84
CA PHE A 435 6.64 -21.23 -0.73
C PHE A 435 5.86 -22.00 0.33
N ARG A 436 6.52 -22.86 1.09
CA ARG A 436 5.97 -23.28 2.37
C ARG A 436 5.86 -22.07 3.29
N SER A 437 4.71 -21.94 3.95
CA SER A 437 4.55 -20.94 5.01
C SER A 437 5.51 -21.26 6.16
N ALA A 438 6.06 -20.20 6.75
CA ALA A 438 6.98 -20.27 7.89
C ALA A 438 6.28 -20.66 9.20
#